data_AF-A0A7H4N1C5-F1
#
_entry.id   AF-A0A7H4N1C5-F1
#
_cell.length_a   1.000
_cell.length_b   1.000
_cell.length_c   1.000
_cell.angle_alpha   90.00
_cell.angle_beta   90.00
_cell.angle_gamma   90.00
#
_symmetry.space_group_name_H-M   'P 1'
#
loop_
_entity.id
_entity.type
_entity.pdbx_description
1 polymer ?
#
loop_
_entity_poly.entity_id
_entity_poly.type
_entity_poly.pdbx_seq_one_letter_code
_entity_poly.pdbx_strand_id
1 'polypeptide(L)'
;MKNTSKFQNVAIATIVGWLVLFVFLPNLMIIATSFLTRDDTNFVKLVFTLDNYARLLDPLYYDVLLHSLNMALLATLACLALGYPFAWFLARLPEKVRPLMLFLLIVPFWTNSLIRIYGLKIFLSTKGYLNEFLLWLGIIDTPLRIMYTPFGGDYRPGLYSAAVYGDAALLEHREARPPAAGSGKRPWRR
;
A
#
# COMPACT_ATOMS: atom_id res chain seq x y z
N MET A 1 -19.52 -49.05 -8.35
CA MET A 1 -18.93 -47.69 -8.42
C MET A 1 -19.76 -46.74 -7.54
N LYS A 2 -19.48 -46.63 -6.22
CA LYS A 2 -20.27 -45.78 -5.29
C LYS A 2 -19.43 -45.07 -4.20
N ASN A 3 -18.10 -45.23 -4.18
CA ASN A 3 -17.25 -44.75 -3.08
C ASN A 3 -16.56 -43.38 -3.32
N THR A 4 -16.63 -42.82 -4.53
CA THR A 4 -15.97 -41.54 -4.85
C THR A 4 -16.60 -40.35 -4.12
N SER A 5 -17.93 -40.36 -3.92
CA SER A 5 -18.64 -39.25 -3.27
C SER A 5 -18.34 -39.11 -1.78
N LYS A 6 -18.10 -40.23 -1.07
CA LYS A 6 -17.73 -40.19 0.36
C LYS A 6 -16.33 -39.60 0.56
N PHE A 7 -15.36 -40.01 -0.26
CA PHE A 7 -14.00 -39.45 -0.21
C PHE A 7 -13.99 -37.96 -0.59
N GLN A 8 -14.70 -37.57 -1.65
CA GLN A 8 -14.86 -36.17 -2.05
C GLN A 8 -15.50 -35.34 -0.92
N ASN A 9 -16.55 -35.83 -0.27
CA ASN A 9 -17.19 -35.11 0.82
C ASN A 9 -16.26 -34.94 2.03
N VAL A 10 -15.47 -35.96 2.37
CA VAL A 10 -14.47 -35.87 3.46
C VAL A 10 -13.37 -34.88 3.10
N ALA A 11 -12.86 -34.91 1.87
CA ALA A 11 -11.85 -33.95 1.41
C ALA A 11 -12.39 -32.51 1.43
N ILE A 12 -13.61 -32.29 0.91
CA ILE A 12 -14.27 -30.97 0.93
C ILE A 12 -14.50 -30.52 2.38
N ALA A 13 -15.00 -31.39 3.26
CA ALA A 13 -15.25 -31.05 4.65
C ALA A 13 -13.95 -30.66 5.40
N THR A 14 -12.85 -31.34 5.13
CA THR A 14 -11.53 -31.00 5.71
C THR A 14 -11.03 -29.64 5.20
N ILE A 15 -11.10 -29.39 3.89
CA ILE A 15 -10.65 -28.13 3.29
C ILE A 15 -11.52 -26.96 3.78
N VAL A 16 -12.85 -27.13 3.74
CA VAL A 16 -13.81 -26.11 4.18
C VAL A 16 -13.69 -25.89 5.69
N GLY A 17 -13.55 -26.94 6.49
CA GLY A 17 -13.34 -26.84 7.93
C GLY A 17 -12.07 -26.05 8.27
N TRP A 18 -10.98 -26.31 7.55
CA TRP A 18 -9.73 -25.56 7.70
C TRP A 18 -9.90 -24.09 7.32
N LEU A 19 -10.53 -23.81 6.17
CA LEU A 19 -10.79 -22.44 5.73
C LEU A 19 -11.69 -21.67 6.72
N VAL A 20 -12.76 -22.29 7.22
CA VAL A 20 -13.64 -21.66 8.20
C VAL A 20 -12.88 -21.38 9.50
N LEU A 21 -12.10 -22.33 9.99
CA LEU A 21 -11.36 -22.16 11.24
C LEU A 21 -10.30 -21.06 11.14
N PHE A 22 -9.53 -20.99 10.05
CA PHE A 22 -8.43 -20.02 9.94
C PHE A 22 -8.81 -18.69 9.29
N VAL A 23 -9.80 -18.66 8.40
CA VAL A 23 -10.27 -17.43 7.75
C VAL A 23 -11.41 -16.83 8.54
N PHE A 24 -12.42 -17.61 8.91
CA PHE A 24 -13.63 -17.04 9.51
C PHE A 24 -13.44 -16.63 10.96
N LEU A 25 -12.68 -17.40 11.75
CA LEU A 25 -12.43 -17.12 13.16
C LEU A 25 -11.76 -15.74 13.42
N PRO A 26 -10.65 -15.36 12.75
CA PRO A 26 -10.07 -14.04 12.95
C PRO A 26 -10.96 -12.91 12.41
N ASN A 27 -11.70 -13.14 11.32
CA ASN A 27 -12.66 -12.16 10.81
C ASN A 27 -13.79 -11.91 11.82
N LEU A 28 -14.30 -12.97 12.46
CA LEU A 28 -15.32 -12.85 13.50
C LEU A 28 -14.77 -12.11 14.73
N MET A 29 -13.51 -12.35 15.12
CA MET A 29 -12.85 -11.56 16.17
C MET A 29 -12.71 -10.08 15.80
N ILE A 30 -12.37 -9.75 14.55
CA ILE A 30 -12.31 -8.35 14.08
C ILE A 30 -13.69 -7.70 14.14
N ILE A 31 -14.74 -8.41 13.70
CA ILE A 31 -16.12 -7.91 13.75
C ILE A 31 -16.54 -7.68 15.21
N ALA A 32 -16.31 -8.66 16.10
CA ALA A 32 -16.62 -8.52 17.52
C ALA A 32 -15.91 -7.29 18.10
N THR A 33 -14.59 -7.19 17.92
CA THR A 33 -13.81 -6.04 18.44
C THR A 33 -14.20 -4.70 17.83
N SER A 34 -14.79 -4.66 16.63
CA SER A 34 -15.33 -3.43 16.03
C SER A 34 -16.49 -2.83 16.84
N PHE A 35 -17.29 -3.65 17.52
CA PHE A 35 -18.38 -3.22 18.39
C PHE A 35 -17.96 -2.93 19.83
N LEU A 36 -16.72 -3.27 20.21
CA LEU A 36 -16.20 -3.11 21.56
C LEU A 36 -15.33 -1.83 21.67
N THR A 37 -15.46 -1.12 22.78
CA THR A 37 -14.63 0.06 23.08
C THR A 37 -13.22 -0.32 23.53
N ARG A 38 -12.21 0.32 22.94
CA ARG A 38 -10.82 0.31 23.43
C ARG A 38 -10.67 1.27 24.61
N ASP A 39 -10.16 0.77 25.72
CA ASP A 39 -9.81 1.56 26.92
C ASP A 39 -8.34 1.27 27.25
N ASP A 40 -7.53 2.33 27.43
CA ASP A 40 -6.06 2.28 27.54
C ASP A 40 -5.56 1.50 28.77
N THR A 41 -6.44 1.17 29.72
CA THR A 41 -6.08 0.48 30.97
C THR A 41 -6.51 -0.99 31.05
N ASN A 42 -7.48 -1.43 30.24
CA ASN A 42 -8.02 -2.80 30.30
C ASN A 42 -8.14 -3.48 28.92
N PHE A 43 -7.50 -2.94 27.88
CA PHE A 43 -7.47 -3.41 26.48
C PHE A 43 -8.83 -3.54 25.78
N VAL A 44 -9.92 -3.96 26.45
CA VAL A 44 -11.27 -4.14 25.94
C VAL A 44 -12.29 -4.01 27.08
N LYS A 45 -13.24 -3.08 26.97
CA LYS A 45 -14.49 -3.11 27.76
C LYS A 45 -15.62 -3.66 26.89
N LEU A 46 -16.37 -4.64 27.43
CA LEU A 46 -17.58 -5.22 26.84
C LEU A 46 -18.78 -4.25 26.91
N VAL A 47 -18.57 -3.01 26.49
CA VAL A 47 -19.64 -2.03 26.28
C VAL A 47 -19.84 -1.96 24.77
N PHE A 48 -21.05 -2.31 24.32
CA PHE A 48 -21.44 -2.19 22.93
C PHE A 48 -21.54 -0.70 22.59
N THR A 49 -20.69 -0.23 21.67
CA THR A 49 -20.76 1.17 21.20
C THR A 49 -20.72 1.21 19.68
N LEU A 50 -21.49 2.15 19.12
CA LEU A 50 -21.44 2.50 17.70
C LEU A 50 -20.51 3.70 17.45
N ASP A 51 -19.83 4.19 18.49
CA ASP A 51 -18.95 5.36 18.43
C ASP A 51 -17.74 5.12 17.52
N ASN A 52 -17.26 3.88 17.42
CA ASN A 52 -16.22 3.50 16.46
C ASN A 52 -16.64 3.77 15.00
N TYR A 53 -17.93 3.61 14.68
CA TYR A 53 -18.47 3.89 13.36
C TYR A 53 -18.75 5.39 13.17
N ALA A 54 -19.17 6.09 14.23
CA ALA A 54 -19.33 7.55 14.19
C ALA A 54 -17.98 8.27 13.94
N ARG A 55 -16.86 7.72 14.42
CA ARG A 55 -15.50 8.21 14.12
C ARG A 55 -15.13 8.13 12.65
N LEU A 56 -15.74 7.24 11.85
CA LEU A 56 -15.52 7.24 10.39
C LEU A 56 -16.12 8.48 9.70
N LEU A 57 -17.10 9.14 10.33
CA LEU A 57 -17.71 10.37 9.82
C LEU A 57 -16.97 11.63 10.28
N ASP A 58 -15.93 11.49 11.11
CA ASP A 58 -15.05 12.58 11.49
C ASP A 58 -14.29 13.06 10.23
N PRO A 59 -14.23 14.39 9.97
CA PRO A 59 -13.58 14.96 8.79
C PRO A 59 -12.20 14.37 8.45
N LEU A 60 -11.39 14.03 9.45
CA LEU A 60 -10.07 13.43 9.24
C LEU A 60 -10.14 12.05 8.58
N TYR A 61 -11.02 11.17 9.06
CA TYR A 61 -11.17 9.81 8.52
C TYR A 61 -11.88 9.81 7.17
N TYR A 62 -12.85 10.71 7.00
CA TYR A 62 -13.57 10.89 5.74
C TYR A 62 -12.63 11.34 4.61
N ASP A 63 -11.72 12.28 4.88
CA ASP A 63 -10.73 12.73 3.89
C ASP A 63 -9.78 11.60 3.47
N VAL A 64 -9.32 10.77 4.41
CA VAL A 64 -8.46 9.60 4.12
C VAL A 64 -9.20 8.56 3.28
N LEU A 65 -10.49 8.34 3.56
CA LEU A 65 -11.34 7.43 2.80
C LEU A 65 -11.51 7.92 1.35
N LEU A 66 -11.86 9.20 1.17
CA LEU A 66 -12.01 9.81 -0.15
C LEU A 66 -10.70 9.80 -0.94
N HIS A 67 -9.57 10.07 -0.27
CA HIS A 67 -8.26 10.01 -0.91
C HIS A 67 -7.95 8.60 -1.44
N SER A 68 -8.17 7.58 -0.61
CA SER A 68 -7.95 6.17 -1.01
C SER A 68 -8.86 5.76 -2.17
N LEU A 69 -10.12 6.20 -2.15
CA LEU A 69 -11.08 5.93 -3.21
C LEU A 69 -10.69 6.61 -4.53
N ASN A 70 -10.28 7.88 -4.47
CA ASN A 70 -9.84 8.62 -5.66
C ASN A 70 -8.58 8.00 -6.26
N MET A 71 -7.61 7.60 -5.42
CA MET A 71 -6.39 6.91 -5.87
C MET A 71 -6.71 5.57 -6.53
N ALA A 72 -7.63 4.77 -5.95
CA ALA A 72 -8.07 3.51 -6.54
C ALA A 72 -8.80 3.72 -7.87
N LEU A 73 -9.64 4.76 -7.97
CA LEU A 73 -10.38 5.09 -9.18
C LEU A 73 -9.44 5.55 -10.30
N LEU A 74 -8.52 6.47 -10.01
CA LEU A 74 -7.50 6.92 -10.97
C LEU A 74 -6.62 5.76 -11.43
N ALA A 75 -6.16 4.91 -10.52
CA ALA A 75 -5.38 3.72 -10.85
C ALA A 75 -6.16 2.73 -11.73
N THR A 76 -7.45 2.54 -11.47
CA THR A 76 -8.33 1.67 -12.28
C THR A 76 -8.52 2.22 -13.68
N LEU A 77 -8.80 3.53 -13.81
CA LEU A 77 -8.93 4.18 -15.10
C LEU A 77 -7.62 4.15 -15.90
N ALA A 78 -6.48 4.41 -15.26
CA ALA A 78 -5.17 4.32 -15.88
C ALA A 78 -4.85 2.89 -16.33
N CYS A 79 -5.16 1.89 -15.51
CA CYS A 79 -5.00 0.47 -15.84
C CYS A 79 -5.89 0.09 -17.02
N LEU A 80 -7.14 0.56 -17.08
CA LEU A 80 -8.04 0.28 -18.19
C LEU A 80 -7.58 0.98 -19.47
N ALA A 81 -7.17 2.25 -19.38
CA ALA A 81 -6.69 3.05 -20.51
C ALA A 81 -5.41 2.50 -21.13
N LEU A 82 -4.51 1.92 -20.33
CA LEU A 82 -3.25 1.32 -20.82
C LEU A 82 -3.40 -0.18 -21.14
N GLY A 83 -4.14 -0.91 -20.32
CA GLY A 83 -4.33 -2.35 -20.43
C GLY A 83 -5.24 -2.74 -21.60
N TYR A 84 -6.29 -1.96 -21.87
CA TYR A 84 -7.20 -2.23 -22.99
C TYR A 84 -6.50 -2.18 -24.36
N PRO A 85 -5.77 -1.11 -24.74
CA PRO A 85 -5.05 -1.09 -26.02
C PRO A 85 -3.96 -2.16 -26.05
N PHE A 86 -3.25 -2.41 -24.94
CA PHE A 86 -2.25 -3.46 -24.87
C PHE A 86 -2.85 -4.86 -25.16
N ALA A 87 -3.98 -5.19 -24.52
CA ALA A 87 -4.68 -6.45 -24.76
C ALA A 87 -5.18 -6.58 -26.21
N TRP A 88 -5.65 -5.48 -26.79
CA TRP A 88 -6.08 -5.43 -28.18
C TRP A 88 -4.92 -5.65 -29.16
N PHE A 89 -3.75 -5.05 -28.92
CA PHE A 89 -2.54 -5.33 -29.70
C PHE A 89 -2.12 -6.78 -29.56
N LEU A 90 -2.15 -7.33 -28.34
CA LEU A 90 -1.78 -8.71 -28.05
C LEU A 90 -2.68 -9.73 -28.76
N ALA A 91 -3.97 -9.45 -28.86
CA ALA A 91 -4.93 -10.30 -29.58
C ALA A 91 -4.62 -10.40 -31.08
N ARG A 92 -4.09 -9.32 -31.68
CA ARG A 92 -3.77 -9.20 -33.11
C ARG A 92 -2.39 -9.74 -33.49
N LEU A 93 -1.56 -10.11 -32.51
CA LEU A 93 -0.23 -10.66 -32.76
C LEU A 93 -0.28 -12.09 -33.34
N PRO A 94 0.73 -12.48 -34.14
CA PRO A 94 0.81 -13.83 -34.68
C PRO A 94 0.96 -14.89 -33.58
N GLU A 95 0.36 -16.06 -33.81
CA GLU A 95 0.29 -17.20 -32.87
C GLU A 95 1.65 -17.59 -32.26
N LYS A 96 2.75 -17.37 -32.99
CA LYS A 96 4.12 -17.70 -32.54
C LYS A 96 4.66 -16.77 -31.45
N VAL A 97 4.29 -15.48 -31.45
CA VAL A 97 4.84 -14.48 -30.49
C VAL A 97 3.90 -14.20 -29.32
N ARG A 98 2.61 -14.53 -29.46
CA ARG A 98 1.60 -14.42 -28.40
C ARG A 98 2.00 -15.12 -27.08
N PRO A 99 2.43 -16.40 -27.07
CA PRO A 99 2.82 -17.06 -25.82
C PRO A 99 4.07 -16.45 -25.19
N LEU A 100 5.01 -15.94 -25.99
CA LEU A 100 6.21 -15.25 -25.48
C LEU A 100 5.85 -13.93 -24.79
N MET A 101 4.95 -13.13 -25.38
CA MET A 101 4.49 -11.88 -24.76
C MET A 101 3.68 -12.14 -23.48
N LEU A 102 2.81 -13.16 -23.47
CA LEU A 102 2.08 -13.56 -22.26
C LEU A 102 3.03 -14.05 -21.16
N PHE A 103 4.06 -14.80 -21.53
CA PHE A 103 5.11 -15.22 -20.59
C PHE A 103 5.83 -14.01 -19.98
N LEU A 104 6.27 -13.06 -20.81
CA LEU A 104 6.95 -11.85 -20.33
C LEU A 104 6.07 -10.98 -19.41
N LEU A 105 4.74 -11.02 -19.58
CA LEU A 105 3.78 -10.36 -18.69
C LEU A 105 3.66 -11.06 -17.33
N ILE A 106 3.74 -12.40 -17.31
CA ILE A 106 3.66 -13.20 -16.08
C ILE A 106 4.96 -13.14 -15.27
N VAL A 107 6.12 -13.03 -15.91
CA VAL A 107 7.43 -12.93 -15.24
C VAL A 107 7.45 -11.88 -14.11
N PRO A 108 7.06 -10.60 -14.32
CA PRO A 108 7.04 -9.60 -13.24
C PRO A 108 5.96 -9.88 -12.18
N PHE A 109 4.92 -10.64 -12.52
CA PHE A 109 3.91 -11.08 -11.54
C PHE A 109 4.46 -12.17 -10.60
N TRP A 110 5.35 -13.03 -11.08
CA TRP A 110 6.04 -14.03 -10.25
C TRP A 110 7.16 -13.46 -9.38
N THR A 111 7.58 -12.23 -9.62
CA THR A 111 8.56 -11.57 -8.75
C THR A 111 7.94 -11.13 -7.42
N ASN A 112 8.73 -11.19 -6.34
CA ASN A 112 8.31 -10.72 -5.02
C ASN A 112 7.87 -9.25 -5.09
N SER A 113 6.67 -8.95 -4.57
CA SER A 113 6.09 -7.61 -4.59
C SER A 113 6.99 -6.55 -3.98
N LEU A 114 7.83 -6.89 -2.98
CA LEU A 114 8.79 -5.96 -2.40
C LEU A 114 9.83 -5.49 -3.42
N ILE A 115 10.44 -6.43 -4.16
CA ILE A 115 11.47 -6.13 -5.17
C ILE A 115 10.90 -5.21 -6.24
N ARG A 116 9.67 -5.47 -6.72
CA ARG A 116 8.99 -4.63 -7.70
C ARG A 116 8.77 -3.20 -7.19
N ILE A 117 8.32 -3.05 -5.94
CA ILE A 117 8.08 -1.73 -5.34
C ILE A 117 9.41 -0.96 -5.17
N TYR A 118 10.47 -1.59 -4.68
CA TYR A 118 11.78 -0.95 -4.53
C TYR A 118 12.43 -0.63 -5.88
N GLY A 119 12.30 -1.51 -6.87
CA GLY A 119 12.80 -1.28 -8.23
C GLY A 119 12.13 -0.08 -8.88
N LEU A 120 10.79 0.00 -8.81
CA LEU A 120 10.05 1.17 -9.28
C LEU A 120 10.44 2.43 -8.51
N LYS A 121 10.61 2.33 -7.18
CA LYS A 121 11.07 3.43 -6.34
C LYS A 121 12.43 3.98 -6.82
N ILE A 122 13.40 3.11 -7.08
CA ILE A 122 14.73 3.51 -7.57
C ILE A 122 14.64 4.08 -8.99
N PHE A 123 13.84 3.47 -9.86
CA PHE A 123 13.65 3.92 -11.24
C PHE A 123 13.02 5.32 -11.32
N LEU A 124 12.01 5.61 -10.50
CA LEU A 124 11.32 6.91 -10.41
C LEU A 124 12.03 7.91 -9.48
N SER A 125 13.18 7.55 -8.92
CA SER A 125 13.93 8.42 -8.02
C SER A 125 14.48 9.65 -8.74
N THR A 126 14.73 10.70 -7.97
CA THR A 126 15.27 11.97 -8.49
C THR A 126 16.61 11.77 -9.22
N LYS A 127 17.38 10.73 -8.85
CA LYS A 127 18.61 10.27 -9.52
C LYS A 127 18.44 8.91 -10.24
N GLY A 128 17.21 8.52 -10.52
CA GLY A 128 16.90 7.26 -11.20
C GLY A 128 17.18 7.34 -12.70
N TYR A 129 17.33 6.17 -13.32
CA TYR A 129 17.54 6.03 -14.78
C TYR A 129 16.50 6.78 -15.61
N LEU A 130 15.27 6.94 -15.10
CA LEU A 130 14.22 7.70 -15.78
C LEU A 130 14.60 9.18 -15.92
N ASN A 131 15.00 9.85 -14.83
CA ASN A 131 15.37 11.27 -14.90
C ASN A 131 16.62 11.50 -15.76
N GLU A 132 17.61 10.61 -15.68
CA GLU A 132 18.81 10.68 -16.51
C GLU A 132 18.47 10.52 -18.00
N PHE A 133 17.56 9.61 -18.34
CA PHE A 133 17.06 9.42 -19.70
C PHE A 133 16.26 10.64 -20.21
N LEU A 134 15.39 11.23 -19.38
CA LEU A 134 14.61 12.41 -19.77
C LEU A 134 15.48 13.69 -19.88
N LEU A 135 16.52 13.84 -19.06
CA LEU A 135 17.53 14.89 -19.19
C LEU A 135 18.34 14.71 -20.48
N TRP A 136 18.71 13.47 -20.82
CA TRP A 136 19.41 13.16 -22.05
C TRP A 136 18.58 13.46 -23.31
N LEU A 137 17.26 13.21 -23.25
CA LEU A 137 16.33 13.54 -24.35
C LEU A 137 16.04 15.05 -24.47
N GLY A 138 16.49 15.88 -23.53
CA GLY A 138 16.27 17.33 -23.53
C GLY A 138 14.82 17.76 -23.27
N ILE A 139 13.97 16.86 -22.76
CA ILE A 139 12.55 17.15 -22.46
C ILE A 139 12.41 17.94 -21.13
N ILE A 140 13.41 17.87 -20.25
CA ILE A 140 13.43 18.55 -18.94
C ILE A 140 14.82 19.11 -18.65
N ASP A 141 14.86 20.28 -18.02
CA ASP A 141 16.12 20.96 -17.62
C ASP A 141 16.55 20.63 -16.18
N THR A 142 15.65 20.10 -15.35
CA THR A 142 15.91 19.75 -13.95
C THR A 142 15.29 18.40 -13.57
N PRO A 143 15.91 17.64 -12.64
CA PRO A 143 15.43 16.32 -12.28
C PRO A 143 14.08 16.39 -11.57
N LEU A 144 13.05 15.79 -12.17
CA LEU A 144 11.70 15.77 -11.63
C LEU A 144 11.64 14.94 -10.32
N ARG A 145 11.10 15.54 -9.26
CA ARG A 145 10.84 14.84 -7.99
C ARG A 145 9.44 14.21 -8.00
N ILE A 146 9.27 13.10 -8.71
CA ILE A 146 7.95 12.46 -8.89
C ILE A 146 7.48 11.73 -7.62
N MET A 147 8.40 11.19 -6.82
CA MET A 147 8.07 10.28 -5.72
C MET A 147 7.36 10.88 -4.50
N TYR A 148 7.33 12.20 -4.36
CA TYR A 148 6.73 12.89 -3.20
C TYR A 148 6.09 14.22 -3.59
N THR A 149 5.85 14.45 -4.87
CA THR A 149 5.10 15.63 -5.32
C THR A 149 3.61 15.34 -5.17
N PRO A 150 2.83 16.26 -4.57
CA PRO A 150 1.38 16.19 -4.62
C PRO A 150 0.98 16.40 -6.08
N PHE A 151 0.85 15.30 -6.83
CA PHE A 151 0.43 15.33 -8.22
C PHE A 151 -1.03 15.78 -8.29
N GLY A 152 -1.21 17.05 -8.68
CA GLY A 152 -2.36 17.59 -9.40
C GLY A 152 -3.73 17.02 -9.06
N GLY A 153 -4.34 17.56 -8.01
CA GLY A 153 -5.75 17.43 -7.72
C GLY A 153 -6.05 18.21 -6.44
N ASP A 154 -6.79 19.30 -6.57
CA ASP A 154 -7.16 20.20 -5.49
C ASP A 154 -7.85 19.48 -4.32
N TYR A 155 -7.05 19.06 -3.33
CA TYR A 155 -7.52 18.62 -2.01
C TYR A 155 -6.52 19.17 -0.98
N ARG A 156 -6.93 20.25 -0.31
CA ARG A 156 -6.34 20.96 0.86
C ARG A 156 -4.93 20.51 1.31
N PRO A 157 -3.85 21.03 0.71
CA PRO A 157 -2.47 20.51 0.82
C PRO A 157 -1.78 20.69 2.19
N GLY A 158 -2.48 21.18 3.23
CA GLY A 158 -1.87 21.58 4.50
C GLY A 158 -1.84 20.50 5.60
N LEU A 159 -2.77 19.54 5.58
CA LEU A 159 -2.91 18.61 6.72
C LEU A 159 -2.16 17.28 6.55
N TYR A 160 -2.18 16.70 5.35
CA TYR A 160 -1.64 15.34 5.14
C TYR A 160 -0.11 15.32 5.05
N SER A 161 0.49 16.34 4.43
CA SER A 161 1.95 16.45 4.36
C SER A 161 2.56 16.75 5.75
N ALA A 162 1.90 17.60 6.55
CA ALA A 162 2.33 17.89 7.91
C ALA A 162 2.18 16.68 8.84
N ALA A 163 1.10 15.91 8.73
CA ALA A 163 0.85 14.76 9.60
C ALA A 163 1.68 13.51 9.25
N VAL A 164 1.97 13.28 7.96
CA VAL A 164 2.68 12.06 7.51
C VAL A 164 4.19 12.30 7.32
N TYR A 165 4.60 13.53 6.99
CA TYR A 165 6.02 13.88 6.76
C TYR A 165 6.59 14.90 7.74
N GLY A 166 5.75 15.63 8.49
CA GLY A 166 6.22 16.61 9.47
C GLY A 166 7.06 15.97 10.59
N ASP A 167 6.70 14.77 11.05
CA ASP A 167 7.49 14.05 12.06
C ASP A 167 8.82 13.52 11.50
N ALA A 168 8.85 13.05 10.25
CA ALA A 168 10.09 12.56 9.63
C ALA A 168 11.12 13.68 9.42
N ALA A 169 10.66 14.87 9.00
CA ALA A 169 11.53 16.04 8.82
C ALA A 169 12.03 16.62 10.16
N LEU A 170 11.23 16.55 11.22
CA LEU A 170 11.64 16.98 12.57
C LEU A 170 12.65 16.03 13.22
N LEU A 171 12.62 14.74 12.89
CA LEU A 171 13.59 13.76 13.35
C LEU A 171 14.95 13.91 12.65
N GLU A 172 14.97 14.15 11.34
CA GLU A 172 16.19 14.42 10.58
C GLU A 172 16.88 15.72 11.04
N HIS A 173 16.10 16.76 11.37
CA HIS A 173 16.61 18.00 11.96
C HIS A 173 17.11 17.85 13.41
N ARG A 174 16.58 16.87 14.18
CA ARG A 174 17.05 16.55 15.53
C ARG A 174 18.38 15.79 15.53
N GLU A 175 18.58 14.89 14.57
CA GLU A 175 19.84 14.15 14.40
C GLU A 175 20.97 15.02 13.81
N ALA A 176 20.65 15.99 12.96
CA ALA A 176 21.62 16.92 12.40
C ALA A 176 22.06 18.04 13.37
N ARG A 177 21.49 18.13 14.58
CA ARG A 177 21.91 19.11 15.58
C ARG A 177 23.19 18.60 16.26
N PRO A 178 24.36 19.23 16.07
CA PRO A 178 25.55 18.87 16.82
C PRO A 178 25.24 18.96 18.31
N PRO A 179 25.73 18.01 19.15
CA PRO A 179 25.46 18.02 20.58
C PRO A 179 25.86 19.38 21.13
N ALA A 180 24.90 20.07 21.75
CA ALA A 180 25.13 21.36 22.37
C ALA A 180 26.34 21.23 23.31
N ALA A 181 27.43 21.89 22.95
CA ALA A 181 28.58 22.05 23.82
C ALA A 181 28.12 22.88 25.03
N GLY A 182 27.94 22.23 26.18
CA GLY A 182 27.76 22.93 27.45
C GLY A 182 26.68 22.36 28.36
N SER A 183 27.04 21.36 29.14
CA SER A 183 26.70 21.24 30.57
C SER A 183 27.17 19.87 31.04
N GLY A 184 28.29 19.86 31.78
CA GLY A 184 28.91 18.65 32.27
C GLY A 184 28.01 17.89 33.23
N LYS A 185 27.88 16.58 32.99
CA LYS A 185 28.10 15.49 33.96
C LYS A 185 27.87 14.16 33.24
N ARG A 186 28.95 13.42 32.98
CA ARG A 186 28.87 12.02 32.52
C ARG A 186 28.58 11.13 33.74
N PRO A 187 27.51 10.31 33.77
CA PRO A 187 27.17 9.51 34.94
C PRO A 187 28.02 8.25 35.15
N TRP A 188 28.88 7.87 34.19
CA TRP A 188 29.47 6.51 34.15
C TRP A 188 30.92 6.44 34.61
N ARG A 189 31.28 7.21 35.64
CA ARG A 189 32.51 7.00 36.43
C ARG A 189 32.15 6.84 37.91
N ARG A 190 31.64 5.66 38.24
CA ARG A 190 32.06 4.77 39.33
C ARG A 190 31.23 3.51 39.27
#